data_AF-A0A7C4HJZ2-F1
#
_entry.id   AF-A0A7C4HJZ2-F1
#
_cell.length_a   1.000
_cell.length_b   1.000
_cell.length_c   1.000
_cell.angle_alpha   90.00
_cell.angle_beta   90.00
_cell.angle_gamma   90.00
#
_symmetry.space_group_name_H-M   'P 1'
#
loop_
_entity.id
_entity.type
_entity.pdbx_description
1 polymer ?
#
loop_
_entity_poly.entity_id
_entity_poly.type
_entity_poly.pdbx_seq_one_letter_code
_entity_poly.pdbx_strand_id
1 'polypeptide(L)'
;MRIALLFNTRPEGPTAGPGDTFEEFDTPDTVAAVARALAEFGEVEPVEAGRQLPRRLSESRFDFAFNIAEGFGRRCREAHAAALCELLGIPYTHSDPLTLALTLDKMMARRAVSPELAVAPAVLLADGEPPPVDFPYPAVVKPNDEGSSKGIRDDSVAGDARQASALVS
;
A
#
# COMPACT_ATOMS: atom_id res chain seq x y z
N MET A 1 23.64 15.56 -6.22
CA MET A 1 22.93 14.31 -5.90
C MET A 1 21.72 14.25 -6.81
N ARG A 2 21.52 13.16 -7.55
CA ARG A 2 20.32 12.89 -8.35
C ARG A 2 19.37 12.03 -7.54
N ILE A 3 18.18 12.56 -7.27
CA ILE A 3 17.17 11.95 -6.41
C ILE A 3 16.02 11.47 -7.28
N ALA A 4 15.72 10.17 -7.25
CA ALA A 4 14.46 9.67 -7.80
C ALA A 4 13.33 9.89 -6.78
N LEU A 5 12.26 10.57 -7.17
CA LEU A 5 11.01 10.57 -6.39
C LEU A 5 10.10 9.48 -6.97
N LEU A 6 9.95 8.35 -6.27
CA LEU A 6 9.14 7.22 -6.73
C LEU A 6 7.71 7.39 -6.24
N PHE A 7 6.73 7.33 -7.14
CA PHE A 7 5.34 7.62 -6.81
C PHE A 7 4.37 6.89 -7.74
N ASN A 8 3.09 6.90 -7.38
CA ASN A 8 2.00 6.49 -8.27
C ASN A 8 1.01 7.64 -8.43
N THR A 9 0.76 8.05 -9.68
CA THR A 9 -0.17 9.15 -9.96
C THR A 9 -1.60 8.66 -9.95
N ARG A 10 -2.49 9.36 -9.24
CA ARG A 10 -3.92 9.17 -9.37
C ARG A 10 -4.38 9.51 -10.80
N PRO A 11 -5.06 8.60 -11.52
CA PRO A 11 -5.55 8.89 -12.86
C PRO A 11 -6.53 10.07 -12.87
N GLU A 12 -6.43 10.94 -13.88
CA GLU A 12 -7.41 11.99 -14.11
C GLU A 12 -8.62 11.42 -14.86
N GLY A 13 -9.82 11.64 -14.34
CA GLY A 13 -11.08 11.27 -14.99
C GLY A 13 -11.72 9.96 -14.49
N PRO A 14 -12.79 9.50 -15.15
CA PRO A 14 -13.51 8.31 -14.73
C PRO A 14 -12.64 7.07 -14.89
N THR A 15 -12.58 6.27 -13.84
CA THR A 15 -11.80 5.03 -13.81
C THR A 15 -12.72 3.82 -13.72
N ALA A 16 -12.25 2.67 -14.21
CA ALA A 16 -12.96 1.41 -14.06
C ALA A 16 -12.69 0.83 -12.67
N GLY A 17 -13.75 0.50 -11.92
CA GLY A 17 -13.66 -0.12 -10.60
C GLY A 17 -14.39 0.69 -9.52
N PRO A 18 -14.27 0.26 -8.25
CA PRO A 18 -14.78 1.01 -7.09
C PRO A 18 -14.22 2.43 -7.02
N GLY A 19 -14.98 3.37 -6.47
CA GLY A 19 -14.61 4.79 -6.42
C GLY A 19 -13.31 5.11 -5.65
N ASP A 20 -12.85 4.19 -4.80
CA ASP A 20 -11.62 4.26 -4.00
C ASP A 20 -10.43 3.51 -4.60
N THR A 21 -10.53 3.04 -5.86
CA THR A 21 -9.48 2.24 -6.51
C THR A 21 -8.09 2.88 -6.43
N PHE A 22 -8.04 4.22 -6.48
CA PHE A 22 -6.80 5.02 -6.50
C PHE A 22 -6.66 5.92 -5.26
N GLU A 23 -7.32 5.57 -4.16
CA GLU A 23 -7.30 6.36 -2.92
C GLU A 23 -5.88 6.45 -2.33
N GLU A 24 -5.07 5.41 -2.54
CA GLU A 24 -3.67 5.34 -2.13
C GLU A 24 -2.76 6.23 -3.01
N PHE A 25 -3.19 6.59 -4.22
CA PHE A 25 -2.32 7.31 -5.15
C PHE A 25 -2.36 8.82 -4.93
N ASP A 26 -1.19 9.41 -5.10
CA ASP A 26 -0.98 10.83 -4.91
C ASP A 26 -1.48 11.66 -6.09
N THR A 27 -1.90 12.88 -5.77
CA THR A 27 -2.22 13.89 -6.77
C THR A 27 -0.94 14.47 -7.37
N PRO A 28 -0.98 14.98 -8.62
CA PRO A 28 0.16 15.70 -9.20
C PRO A 28 0.67 16.85 -8.31
N ASP A 29 -0.24 17.53 -7.59
CA ASP A 29 0.11 18.61 -6.65
C ASP A 29 0.94 18.10 -5.47
N THR A 30 0.61 16.92 -4.93
CA THR A 30 1.36 16.30 -3.82
C THR A 30 2.75 15.92 -4.28
N VAL A 31 2.87 15.27 -5.44
CA VAL A 31 4.16 14.91 -6.06
C VAL A 31 5.01 16.16 -6.30
N ALA A 32 4.41 17.23 -6.84
CA ALA A 32 5.11 18.49 -7.06
C ALA A 32 5.55 19.16 -5.75
N ALA A 33 4.75 19.09 -4.68
CA ALA A 33 5.11 19.62 -3.38
C ALA A 33 6.30 18.87 -2.78
N VAL A 34 6.30 17.53 -2.81
CA VAL A 34 7.42 16.71 -2.34
C VAL A 34 8.67 16.97 -3.18
N ALA A 35 8.54 17.03 -4.51
CA ALA A 35 9.67 17.31 -5.39
C ALA A 35 10.31 18.68 -5.09
N ARG A 36 9.50 19.72 -4.85
CA ARG A 36 10.00 21.05 -4.46
C ARG A 36 10.75 21.01 -3.12
N ALA A 37 10.23 20.29 -2.13
CA ALA A 37 10.90 20.16 -0.83
C ALA A 37 12.25 19.42 -0.95
N LEU A 38 12.31 18.38 -1.79
CA LEU A 38 13.52 17.60 -2.02
C LEU A 38 14.57 18.33 -2.88
N ALA A 39 14.16 19.35 -3.66
CA ALA A 39 15.04 20.11 -4.54
C ALA A 39 16.17 20.85 -3.81
N GLU A 40 16.01 21.11 -2.50
CA GLU A 40 17.07 21.69 -1.65
C GLU A 40 18.26 20.74 -1.45
N PHE A 41 18.05 19.43 -1.65
CA PHE A 41 19.07 18.39 -1.42
C PHE A 41 19.69 17.85 -2.72
N GLY A 42 19.12 18.15 -3.88
CA GLY A 42 19.62 17.65 -5.16
C GLY A 42 18.68 17.86 -6.34
N GLU A 43 19.10 17.34 -7.49
CA GLU A 43 18.26 17.30 -8.70
C GLU A 43 17.22 16.19 -8.55
N VAL A 44 15.94 16.57 -8.47
CA VAL A 44 14.83 15.63 -8.27
C VAL A 44 14.21 15.26 -9.60
N GLU A 45 14.15 13.96 -9.88
CA GLU A 45 13.44 13.40 -11.02
C GLU A 45 12.24 12.57 -10.51
N PRO A 46 10.99 13.00 -10.76
CA PRO A 46 9.83 12.15 -10.53
C PRO A 46 9.85 10.91 -11.44
N VAL A 47 9.66 9.73 -10.86
CA VAL A 47 9.61 8.45 -11.57
C VAL A 47 8.36 7.67 -11.15
N GLU A 48 7.42 7.53 -12.10
CA GLU A 48 6.21 6.74 -11.89
C GLU A 48 6.56 5.25 -11.65
N ALA A 49 6.05 4.68 -10.56
CA ALA A 49 6.24 3.31 -10.13
C ALA A 49 5.30 2.34 -10.87
N GLY A 50 5.38 2.38 -12.19
CA GLY A 50 4.65 1.52 -13.10
C GLY A 50 5.51 0.44 -13.76
N ARG A 51 5.03 -0.14 -14.86
CA ARG A 51 5.71 -1.21 -15.61
C ARG A 51 7.11 -0.85 -16.12
N GLN A 52 7.38 0.44 -16.32
CA GLN A 52 8.66 0.94 -16.82
C GLN A 52 9.67 1.22 -15.69
N LEU A 53 9.28 1.09 -14.42
CA LEU A 53 10.12 1.39 -13.28
C LEU A 53 11.48 0.64 -13.31
N PRO A 54 11.55 -0.68 -13.58
CA PRO A 54 12.84 -1.38 -13.65
C PRO A 54 13.78 -0.77 -14.68
N ARG A 55 13.26 -0.46 -15.88
CA ARG A 55 14.03 0.15 -16.95
C ARG A 55 14.51 1.55 -16.56
N ARG A 56 13.60 2.40 -16.07
CA ARG A 56 13.88 3.79 -15.66
C ARG A 56 14.96 3.85 -14.58
N LEU A 57 14.88 3.00 -13.56
CA LEU A 57 15.90 2.92 -12.51
C LEU A 57 17.24 2.38 -13.02
N SER A 58 17.23 1.43 -13.96
CA SER A 58 18.47 0.84 -14.50
C SER A 58 19.22 1.75 -15.48
N GLU A 59 18.48 2.54 -16.27
CA GLU A 59 19.05 3.46 -17.27
C GLU A 59 19.48 4.78 -16.63
N SER A 60 18.81 5.22 -15.56
CA SER A 60 19.13 6.43 -14.85
C SER A 60 20.12 6.17 -13.70
N ARG A 61 21.23 6.93 -13.67
CA ARG A 61 22.15 6.94 -12.52
C ARG A 61 21.57 7.82 -11.40
N PHE A 62 20.77 7.24 -10.52
CA PHE A 62 20.29 7.88 -9.30
C PHE A 62 21.23 7.60 -8.13
N ASP A 63 21.47 8.61 -7.30
CA ASP A 63 22.27 8.49 -6.08
C ASP A 63 21.41 8.09 -4.88
N PHE A 64 20.11 8.38 -4.94
CA PHE A 64 19.15 8.17 -3.87
C PHE A 64 17.72 8.06 -4.42
N ALA A 65 16.85 7.30 -3.76
CA ALA A 65 15.42 7.25 -4.06
C ALA A 65 14.56 7.65 -2.85
N PHE A 66 13.75 8.68 -3.00
CA PHE A 66 12.69 9.00 -2.06
C PHE A 66 11.43 8.22 -2.48
N ASN A 67 11.09 7.17 -1.75
CA ASN A 67 10.03 6.24 -2.12
C ASN A 67 8.70 6.57 -1.42
N ILE A 68 7.71 7.00 -2.20
CA ILE A 68 6.30 7.14 -1.80
C ILE A 68 5.38 6.33 -2.72
N ALA A 69 5.92 5.32 -3.40
CA ALA A 69 5.15 4.48 -4.32
C ALA A 69 4.34 3.41 -3.57
N GLU A 70 3.07 3.30 -3.93
CA GLU A 70 2.13 2.28 -3.45
C GLU A 70 2.17 1.01 -4.34
N GLY A 71 2.59 1.18 -5.59
CA GLY A 71 2.65 0.14 -6.59
C GLY A 71 1.28 -0.34 -7.07
N PHE A 72 1.30 -1.42 -7.86
CA PHE A 72 0.10 -2.06 -8.41
C PHE A 72 0.18 -3.58 -8.25
N GLY A 73 -0.98 -4.22 -8.12
CA GLY A 73 -1.10 -5.67 -8.18
C GLY A 73 -1.65 -6.26 -6.90
N ARG A 74 -0.87 -7.14 -6.27
CA ARG A 74 -1.29 -7.96 -5.12
C ARG A 74 -0.63 -7.45 -3.84
N ARG A 75 -0.80 -8.18 -2.73
CA ARG A 75 -0.26 -7.91 -1.38
C ARG A 75 1.22 -7.52 -1.22
N CYS A 76 2.05 -7.59 -2.27
CA CYS A 76 3.47 -7.16 -2.22
C CYS A 76 3.72 -5.84 -2.98
N ARG A 77 2.68 -5.15 -3.44
CA ARG A 77 2.79 -4.03 -4.38
C ARG A 77 3.68 -2.88 -3.89
N GLU A 78 3.60 -2.53 -2.62
CA GLU A 78 4.38 -1.45 -2.00
C GLU A 78 5.88 -1.80 -1.93
N ALA A 79 6.21 -3.09 -1.85
CA ALA A 79 7.59 -3.56 -1.78
C ALA A 79 8.32 -3.51 -3.12
N HIS A 80 7.62 -3.38 -4.25
CA HIS A 80 8.24 -3.49 -5.58
C HIS A 80 9.31 -2.42 -5.82
N ALA A 81 9.04 -1.16 -5.47
CA ALA A 81 9.97 -0.06 -5.68
C ALA A 81 11.23 -0.22 -4.82
N ALA A 82 11.05 -0.50 -3.52
CA ALA A 82 12.15 -0.77 -2.59
C ALA A 82 13.00 -1.97 -3.04
N ALA A 83 12.38 -3.06 -3.49
CA ALA A 83 13.09 -4.25 -3.95
C ALA A 83 13.94 -3.98 -5.19
N LEU A 84 13.46 -3.14 -6.12
CA LEU A 84 14.24 -2.72 -7.27
C LEU A 84 15.41 -1.81 -6.87
N CYS A 85 15.20 -0.91 -5.90
CA CYS A 85 16.27 -0.08 -5.35
C CYS A 85 17.36 -0.95 -4.72
N GLU A 86 17.02 -1.93 -3.88
CA GLU A 86 17.98 -2.87 -3.30
C GLU A 86 18.73 -3.67 -4.36
N LEU A 87 18.02 -4.22 -5.35
CA LEU A 87 18.60 -4.98 -6.45
C LEU A 87 19.63 -4.17 -7.25
N LEU A 88 19.35 -2.88 -7.45
CA LEU A 88 20.19 -1.97 -8.23
C LEU A 88 21.25 -1.25 -7.37
N GLY A 89 21.26 -1.47 -6.05
CA GLY A 89 22.17 -0.80 -5.13
C GLY A 89 21.91 0.70 -4.97
N ILE A 90 20.66 1.14 -5.14
CA ILE A 90 20.24 2.54 -4.96
C ILE A 90 19.75 2.70 -3.51
N PRO A 91 20.40 3.51 -2.65
CA PRO A 91 19.89 3.80 -1.32
C PRO A 91 18.53 4.52 -1.38
N TYR A 92 17.64 4.26 -0.43
CA TYR A 92 16.26 4.77 -0.46
C TYR A 92 15.68 5.08 0.93
N THR A 93 14.58 5.82 0.99
CA THR A 93 13.85 6.14 2.24
C THR A 93 12.90 5.03 2.70
N HIS A 94 12.48 5.11 3.96
CA HIS A 94 11.43 4.29 4.59
C HIS A 94 11.85 2.84 4.87
N SER A 95 10.90 1.90 4.78
CA SER A 95 11.07 0.51 5.21
C SER A 95 11.58 -0.38 4.08
N ASP A 96 12.23 -1.48 4.46
CA ASP A 96 12.71 -2.49 3.51
C ASP A 96 11.58 -3.28 2.83
N PRO A 97 11.87 -4.04 1.74
CA PRO A 97 10.83 -4.78 1.00
C PRO A 97 10.12 -5.83 1.85
N LEU A 98 10.83 -6.46 2.80
CA LEU A 98 10.24 -7.46 3.68
C LEU A 98 9.20 -6.82 4.58
N THR A 99 9.56 -5.69 5.20
CA THR A 99 8.70 -4.93 6.09
C THR A 99 7.49 -4.43 5.33
N LEU A 100 7.67 -3.77 4.17
CA LEU A 100 6.56 -3.27 3.34
C LEU A 100 5.59 -4.40 2.94
N ALA A 101 6.10 -5.52 2.43
CA ALA A 101 5.26 -6.65 2.05
C ALA A 101 4.55 -7.30 3.25
N LEU A 102 5.22 -7.37 4.40
CA LEU A 102 4.65 -7.93 5.62
C LEU A 102 3.55 -7.03 6.20
N THR A 103 3.75 -5.71 6.18
CA THR A 103 2.84 -4.75 6.82
C THR A 103 1.59 -4.47 6.00
N LEU A 104 1.66 -4.62 4.67
CA LEU A 104 0.47 -4.49 3.81
C LEU A 104 -0.53 -5.64 4.04
N ASP A 105 -0.04 -6.87 4.24
CA ASP A 105 -0.88 -8.01 4.60
C ASP A 105 -1.22 -7.97 6.10
N LYS A 106 -2.39 -7.44 6.46
CA LYS A 106 -2.79 -7.22 7.86
C LYS A 106 -2.78 -8.50 8.70
N MET A 107 -3.18 -9.64 8.12
CA MET A 107 -3.12 -10.91 8.83
C MET A 107 -1.67 -11.34 9.07
N MET A 108 -0.76 -11.12 8.11
CA MET A 108 0.66 -11.43 8.31
C MET A 108 1.33 -10.50 9.30
N ALA A 109 1.09 -9.19 9.20
CA ALA A 109 1.52 -8.21 10.19
C ALA A 109 1.05 -8.59 11.59
N ARG A 110 -0.23 -8.93 11.76
CA ARG A 110 -0.80 -9.40 13.03
C ARG A 110 -0.06 -10.63 13.55
N ARG A 111 0.19 -11.64 12.71
CA ARG A 111 0.90 -12.86 13.15
C ARG A 111 2.32 -12.54 13.60
N ALA A 112 3.01 -11.64 12.92
CA ALA A 112 4.37 -11.24 13.29
C ALA A 112 4.43 -10.55 14.66
N VAL A 113 3.47 -9.68 14.99
CA VAL A 113 3.51 -8.90 16.24
C VAL A 113 2.77 -9.55 17.42
N SER A 114 1.81 -10.44 17.16
CA SER A 114 0.97 -11.06 18.21
C SER A 114 1.69 -11.85 19.31
N PRO A 115 2.91 -12.40 19.12
CA PRO A 115 3.65 -13.03 20.21
C PRO A 115 4.10 -12.04 21.30
N GLU A 116 4.27 -10.77 20.94
CA GLU A 116 4.84 -9.74 21.82
C GLU A 116 3.85 -8.61 22.15
N LEU A 117 2.79 -8.44 21.34
CA LEU A 117 1.80 -7.38 21.49
C LEU A 117 0.38 -7.95 21.52
N ALA A 118 -0.42 -7.44 22.45
CA ALA A 118 -1.85 -7.71 22.48
C ALA A 118 -2.50 -7.16 21.21
N VAL A 119 -3.12 -8.05 20.43
CA VAL A 119 -3.84 -7.71 19.20
C VAL A 119 -5.30 -8.11 19.32
N ALA A 120 -6.20 -7.34 18.71
CA ALA A 120 -7.61 -7.68 18.67
C ALA A 120 -7.84 -9.08 18.04
N PRO A 121 -8.88 -9.82 18.46
CA PRO A 121 -9.34 -11.01 17.73
C PRO A 121 -9.56 -10.67 16.26
N ALA A 122 -9.12 -11.55 15.37
CA ALA A 122 -9.30 -11.39 13.93
C ALA A 122 -9.36 -12.76 13.26
N VAL A 123 -10.14 -12.85 12.18
CA VAL A 123 -10.19 -14.00 11.28
C VAL A 123 -9.98 -13.48 9.86
N LEU A 124 -9.23 -14.23 9.06
CA LEU A 124 -9.11 -13.99 7.62
C LEU A 124 -10.09 -14.92 6.93
N LEU A 125 -10.96 -14.36 6.10
CA LEU A 125 -11.98 -15.08 5.35
C LEU A 125 -11.62 -15.05 3.87
N ALA A 126 -11.79 -16.18 3.20
CA ALA A 126 -11.81 -16.20 1.74
C ALA A 126 -13.14 -15.62 1.22
N ASP A 127 -13.15 -15.26 -0.05
CA ASP A 127 -14.38 -14.82 -0.72
C ASP A 127 -15.46 -15.93 -0.65
N GLY A 128 -16.68 -15.54 -0.25
CA GLY A 128 -17.81 -16.43 0.00
C GLY A 128 -17.71 -17.31 1.27
N GLU A 129 -16.65 -17.20 2.07
CA GLU A 129 -16.54 -17.93 3.33
C GLU A 129 -17.37 -17.25 4.44
N PRO A 130 -18.28 -17.98 5.12
CA PRO A 130 -19.07 -17.39 6.18
C PRO A 130 -18.21 -17.09 7.41
N PRO A 131 -18.41 -15.92 8.06
CA PRO A 131 -17.72 -15.61 9.30
C PRO A 131 -18.18 -16.53 10.45
N PRO A 132 -17.32 -16.80 11.45
CA PRO A 132 -17.70 -17.62 12.60
C PRO A 132 -18.81 -16.97 13.43
N VAL A 133 -19.82 -17.76 13.80
CA VAL A 133 -20.96 -17.30 14.61
C VAL A 133 -20.53 -16.90 16.03
N ASP A 134 -19.50 -17.55 16.56
CA ASP A 134 -18.91 -17.34 17.88
C ASP A 134 -17.79 -16.29 17.91
N PHE A 135 -17.61 -15.53 16.82
CA PHE A 135 -16.66 -14.42 16.79
C PHE A 135 -17.15 -13.24 17.66
N PRO A 136 -16.26 -12.49 18.34
CA PRO A 136 -16.66 -11.30 19.11
C PRO A 136 -17.19 -10.18 18.21
N TYR A 137 -18.46 -9.81 18.37
CA TYR A 137 -19.10 -8.68 17.70
C TYR A 137 -19.39 -7.52 18.68
N PRO A 138 -19.47 -6.26 18.21
CA PRO A 138 -19.31 -5.81 16.82
C PRO A 138 -17.88 -5.94 16.30
N ALA A 139 -17.74 -6.15 14.99
CA ALA A 139 -16.48 -6.37 14.30
C ALA A 139 -16.39 -5.53 13.03
N VAL A 140 -15.18 -5.08 12.67
CA VAL A 140 -14.92 -4.37 11.41
C VAL A 140 -14.55 -5.39 10.33
N VAL A 141 -15.29 -5.40 9.23
CA VAL A 141 -14.93 -6.13 8.01
C VAL A 141 -14.10 -5.21 7.12
N LYS A 142 -12.95 -5.69 6.64
CA LYS A 142 -12.04 -4.90 5.80
C LYS A 142 -11.20 -5.79 4.88
N PRO A 143 -10.76 -5.28 3.71
CA PRO A 143 -9.80 -5.99 2.87
C PRO A 143 -8.47 -6.23 3.61
N ASN A 144 -7.90 -7.42 3.41
CA ASN A 144 -6.69 -7.83 4.13
C ASN A 144 -5.45 -7.04 3.68
N ASP A 145 -5.27 -6.85 2.38
CA ASP A 145 -4.07 -6.29 1.75
C ASP A 145 -4.31 -4.96 1.02
N GLU A 146 -5.20 -4.10 1.55
CA GLU A 146 -5.43 -2.74 1.05
C GLU A 146 -5.06 -1.65 2.07
N GLY A 147 -4.54 -0.51 1.62
CA GLY A 147 -4.24 0.67 2.41
C GLY A 147 -5.30 1.78 2.29
N SER A 148 -5.00 2.95 2.84
CA SER A 148 -5.79 4.20 2.74
C SER A 148 -7.30 4.06 2.95
N SER A 149 -7.73 3.17 3.85
CA SER A 149 -9.14 2.88 4.15
C SER A 149 -9.97 2.37 2.96
N LYS A 150 -9.32 1.91 1.89
CA LYS A 150 -9.97 1.30 0.75
C LYS A 150 -10.79 0.08 1.19
N GLY A 151 -12.04 0.04 0.73
CA GLY A 151 -13.02 -0.97 1.15
C GLY A 151 -13.52 -0.86 2.60
N ILE A 152 -13.20 0.22 3.33
CA ILE A 152 -13.74 0.52 4.66
C ILE A 152 -14.67 1.72 4.57
N ARG A 153 -15.90 1.57 5.04
CA ARG A 153 -16.98 2.56 5.02
C ARG A 153 -17.73 2.56 6.34
N ASP A 154 -18.66 3.50 6.51
CA ASP A 154 -19.47 3.62 7.73
C ASP A 154 -20.28 2.35 8.04
N ASP A 155 -20.59 1.54 7.02
CA ASP A 155 -21.31 0.27 7.12
C ASP A 155 -20.39 -0.96 7.26
N SER A 156 -19.07 -0.78 7.37
CA SER A 156 -18.11 -1.88 7.55
C SER A 156 -18.14 -2.51 8.95
N VAL A 157 -18.94 -1.98 9.88
CA VAL A 157 -19.12 -2.53 11.23
C VAL A 157 -20.28 -3.52 11.23
N ALA A 158 -19.98 -4.79 11.40
CA ALA A 158 -20.96 -5.85 11.58
C ALA A 158 -21.25 -6.08 13.06
N GLY A 159 -22.53 -6.10 13.44
CA GLY A 159 -23.00 -6.46 14.77
C GLY A 159 -23.19 -7.96 15.00
N ASP A 160 -23.21 -8.76 13.92
CA ASP A 160 -23.30 -10.23 13.99
C ASP A 160 -22.71 -10.91 12.74
N ALA A 161 -22.67 -12.25 12.73
CA ALA A 161 -22.15 -13.04 11.62
C ALA A 161 -22.94 -12.90 10.32
N ARG A 162 -24.25 -12.63 10.39
CA ARG A 162 -25.07 -12.43 9.18
C ARG A 162 -24.70 -11.11 8.51
N GLN A 163 -24.57 -10.04 9.30
CA GLN A 163 -24.14 -8.74 8.80
C GLN A 163 -22.71 -8.80 8.26
N ALA A 164 -21.79 -9.47 8.96
CA ALA A 164 -20.43 -9.66 8.47
C ALA A 164 -20.39 -10.43 7.15
N SER A 165 -21.20 -11.50 7.00
CA SER A 165 -21.28 -12.26 5.75
C SER A 165 -21.80 -11.44 4.58
N ALA A 166 -22.61 -10.40 4.81
CA ALA A 166 -23.10 -9.51 3.75
C ALA A 166 -22.04 -8.49 3.27
N LEU A 167 -20.99 -8.27 4.08
CA LEU A 167 -19.88 -7.36 3.78
C LEU A 167 -18.66 -8.08 3.17
N VAL A 168 -18.62 -9.40 3.26
CA VAL A 168 -17.60 -10.25 2.61
C VAL A 168 -18.16 -10.59 1.22
N SER A 169 -17.70 -9.86 0.20
CA SER A 169 -18.17 -9.96 -1.19
C SER A 169 -17.02 -10.05 -2.17
#